data_AF-A0A2A7V089-F1
#
_entry.id   AF-A0A2A7V089-F1
#
_cell.length_a   1.000
_cell.length_b   1.000
_cell.length_c   1.000
_cell.angle_alpha   90.00
_cell.angle_beta   90.00
_cell.angle_gamma   90.00
#
_symmetry.space_group_name_H-M   'P 1'
#
loop_
_entity.id
_entity.type
_entity.pdbx_description
1 polymer ?
#
loop_
_entity_poly.entity_id
_entity_poly.type
_entity_poly.pdbx_seq_one_letter_code
_entity_poly.pdbx_strand_id
1 'polypeptide(L)'
;MRADVFLVEAGHAATRSQAQRLIAAGVQWRTMPLAPWTQVAKNGDDIPAGAQVQLLDASEAKYISRGGLKLEGALAAAGLQVSGLRCLDVGQSTGGFTDCLLQAGAAQVIGVDVGHDQLHERLKSDPRVVGVEGLNARAMTAESLVQGCEDALSEVIEEQEDNDTQPQAPYAWMRNGGMVDEDYDDSEDAKEQDIESFKAERAAKDKARADGTAPVERRRKPGTEDIDITPVFDFVTGDVSFISLTLILPQLVPLMGPGAPLLMLVKPQFELQPGQIGKGGIVRDPALYAEVEQRIRACCKEVGLKVVGWYDSAIEGGDGNREFFVHATKA
;
A
#
# COMPACT_ATOMS: atom_id res chain seq x y z
N MET A 1 -12.67 21.08 21.90
CA MET A 1 -12.16 20.52 20.62
C MET A 1 -13.13 19.44 20.20
N ARG A 2 -13.50 19.38 18.91
CA ARG A 2 -14.41 18.34 18.43
C ARG A 2 -13.91 16.94 18.82
N ALA A 3 -14.80 16.10 19.32
CA ALA A 3 -14.47 14.78 19.84
C ALA A 3 -13.75 13.91 18.82
N ASP A 4 -14.20 13.93 17.56
CA ASP A 4 -13.57 13.16 16.49
C ASP A 4 -12.14 13.61 16.17
N VAL A 5 -11.83 14.90 16.36
CA VAL A 5 -10.46 15.44 16.22
C VAL A 5 -9.64 15.15 17.47
N PHE A 6 -10.22 15.36 18.65
CA PHE A 6 -9.56 15.11 19.93
C PHE A 6 -9.06 13.67 20.04
N LEU A 7 -9.89 12.69 19.66
CA LEU A 7 -9.48 11.27 19.73
C LEU A 7 -8.28 10.96 18.84
N VAL A 8 -8.14 11.64 17.70
CA VAL A 8 -6.98 11.47 16.82
C VAL A 8 -5.74 12.13 17.42
N GLU A 9 -5.84 13.39 17.81
CA GLU A 9 -4.70 14.15 18.36
C GLU A 9 -4.20 13.58 19.70
N ALA A 10 -5.11 13.04 20.52
CA ALA A 10 -4.77 12.38 21.78
C ALA A 10 -4.31 10.91 21.61
N GLY A 11 -4.24 10.40 20.37
CA GLY A 11 -3.76 9.04 20.08
C GLY A 11 -4.73 7.91 20.43
N HIS A 12 -6.00 8.22 20.71
CA HIS A 12 -7.04 7.22 20.92
C HIS A 12 -7.56 6.61 19.61
N ALA A 13 -7.32 7.26 18.47
CA ALA A 13 -7.65 6.80 17.13
C ALA A 13 -6.54 7.16 16.14
N ALA A 14 -6.22 6.25 15.22
CA ALA A 14 -5.29 6.47 14.12
C ALA A 14 -5.85 7.39 13.04
N THR A 15 -7.17 7.40 12.83
CA THR A 15 -7.83 8.21 11.79
C THR A 15 -9.13 8.84 12.29
N ARG A 16 -9.57 9.94 11.65
CA ARG A 16 -10.88 10.55 11.96
C ARG A 16 -12.03 9.57 11.77
N SER A 17 -11.98 8.74 10.72
CA SER A 17 -13.01 7.73 10.48
C SER A 17 -13.07 6.68 11.60
N GLN A 18 -11.93 6.31 12.19
CA GLN A 18 -11.89 5.45 13.38
C GLN A 18 -12.42 6.16 14.62
N ALA A 19 -12.04 7.43 14.85
CA ALA A 19 -12.57 8.22 15.95
C ALA A 19 -14.11 8.30 15.94
N GLN A 20 -14.71 8.50 14.77
CA GLN A 20 -16.17 8.53 14.62
C GLN A 20 -16.83 7.19 14.98
N ARG A 21 -16.20 6.07 14.64
CA ARG A 21 -16.69 4.74 15.01
C ARG A 21 -16.56 4.48 16.50
N LEU A 22 -15.44 4.87 17.11
CA LEU A 22 -15.27 4.79 18.57
C LEU A 22 -16.36 5.59 19.29
N ILE A 23 -16.66 6.80 18.82
CA ILE A 23 -17.75 7.62 19.36
C ILE A 23 -19.09 6.90 19.24
N ALA A 24 -19.38 6.29 18.08
CA ALA A 24 -20.60 5.50 17.88
C ALA A 24 -20.67 4.24 18.78
N ALA A 25 -19.52 3.61 19.04
CA ALA A 25 -19.39 2.46 19.95
C ALA A 25 -19.41 2.87 21.44
N GLY A 26 -19.29 4.16 21.73
CA GLY A 26 -19.39 4.74 23.06
C GLY A 26 -18.05 5.28 23.56
N VAL A 27 -17.99 6.61 23.71
CA VAL A 27 -16.87 7.32 24.34
C VAL A 27 -17.39 8.18 25.47
N GLN A 28 -16.63 8.26 26.56
CA GLN A 28 -16.91 9.18 27.64
C GLN A 28 -15.64 9.90 28.09
N TRP A 29 -15.81 11.11 28.63
CA TRP A 29 -14.70 11.94 29.10
C TRP A 29 -14.99 12.55 30.47
N ARG A 30 -13.94 12.94 31.20
CA ARG A 30 -14.03 13.71 32.45
C ARG A 30 -12.80 14.58 32.63
N THR A 31 -12.94 15.73 33.29
CA THR A 31 -11.83 16.69 33.49
C THR A 31 -10.95 16.35 34.69
N MET A 32 -11.47 15.59 35.67
CA MET A 32 -10.74 15.22 36.88
C MET A 32 -11.05 13.77 37.28
N PRO A 33 -10.15 13.07 38.01
CA PRO A 33 -10.33 11.66 38.37
C PRO A 33 -11.60 11.31 39.15
N LEU A 34 -12.20 12.27 39.86
CA LEU A 34 -13.43 12.08 40.65
C LEU A 34 -14.66 12.75 40.02
N ALA A 35 -14.50 13.43 38.88
CA ALA A 35 -15.63 14.02 38.16
C ALA A 35 -16.46 12.90 37.49
N PRO A 36 -17.79 13.08 37.37
CA PRO A 36 -18.62 12.14 36.64
C PRO A 36 -18.20 12.08 35.18
N TRP A 37 -18.37 10.90 34.58
CA TRP A 37 -18.15 10.72 33.15
C TRP A 37 -19.26 11.40 32.34
N THR A 38 -18.85 12.11 31.30
CA THR A 38 -19.74 12.72 30.31
C THR A 38 -19.65 11.92 29.02
N GLN A 39 -20.77 11.38 28.53
CA GLN A 39 -20.79 10.68 27.26
C GLN A 39 -20.66 11.64 26.08
N VAL A 40 -19.92 11.20 25.06
CA VAL A 40 -19.88 11.84 23.75
C VAL A 40 -21.04 11.29 22.94
N ALA A 41 -21.98 12.15 22.54
CA ALA A 41 -23.18 11.75 21.81
C ALA A 41 -22.99 11.80 20.29
N LYS A 42 -22.12 12.71 19.80
CA LYS A 42 -21.85 12.88 18.38
C LYS A 42 -20.42 13.36 18.12
N ASN A 43 -19.95 13.12 16.90
CA ASN A 43 -18.60 13.45 16.43
C ASN A 43 -18.15 14.89 16.71
N GLY A 44 -19.09 15.83 16.63
CA GLY A 44 -18.83 17.27 16.80
C GLY A 44 -18.92 17.78 18.24
N ASP A 45 -19.19 16.93 19.23
CA ASP A 45 -19.23 17.37 20.63
C ASP A 45 -17.85 17.83 21.10
N ASP A 46 -17.81 18.81 22.00
CA ASP A 46 -16.55 19.34 22.50
C ASP A 46 -16.02 18.51 23.68
N ILE A 47 -14.78 18.02 23.53
CA ILE A 47 -13.97 17.49 24.63
C ILE A 47 -13.02 18.59 25.10
N PRO A 48 -12.97 18.90 26.41
CA PRO A 48 -12.02 19.85 26.97
C PRO A 48 -10.57 19.38 26.82
N ALA A 49 -9.65 20.30 26.59
CA ALA A 49 -8.22 20.00 26.59
C ALA A 49 -7.79 19.41 27.94
N GLY A 50 -6.99 18.34 27.91
CA GLY A 50 -6.53 17.63 29.12
C GLY A 50 -7.59 16.75 29.79
N ALA A 51 -8.78 16.58 29.20
CA ALA A 51 -9.76 15.62 29.70
C ALA A 51 -9.24 14.18 29.60
N GLN A 52 -9.53 13.37 30.63
CA GLN A 52 -9.38 11.93 30.55
C GLN A 52 -10.50 11.37 29.69
N VAL A 53 -10.15 10.47 28.78
CA VAL A 53 -11.10 9.78 27.90
C VAL A 53 -11.10 8.29 28.22
N GLN A 54 -12.28 7.68 28.15
CA GLN A 54 -12.47 6.25 28.21
C GLN A 54 -13.29 5.80 27.00
N LEU A 55 -12.75 4.82 26.27
CA LEU A 55 -13.47 4.10 25.23
C LEU A 55 -14.26 2.98 25.93
N LEU A 56 -15.57 2.92 25.69
CA LEU A 56 -16.43 1.87 26.25
C LEU A 56 -16.24 0.55 25.50
N ASP A 57 -15.97 0.64 24.20
CA ASP A 57 -15.52 -0.45 23.35
C ASP A 57 -14.30 -0.02 22.54
N ALA A 58 -13.16 -0.66 22.81
CA ALA A 58 -11.89 -0.39 22.14
C ALA A 58 -11.62 -1.36 20.98
N SER A 59 -12.52 -2.30 20.67
CA SER A 59 -12.33 -3.27 19.58
C SER A 59 -12.16 -2.58 18.22
N GLU A 60 -12.85 -1.45 18.00
CA GLU A 60 -12.71 -0.58 16.83
C GLU A 60 -11.32 0.09 16.72
N ALA A 61 -10.54 0.12 17.80
CA ALA A 61 -9.18 0.67 17.86
C ALA A 61 -8.08 -0.37 17.60
N LYS A 62 -8.41 -1.67 17.56
CA LYS A 62 -7.42 -2.76 17.50
C LYS A 62 -6.53 -2.72 16.27
N TYR A 63 -7.12 -2.38 15.12
CA TYR A 63 -6.44 -2.28 13.84
C TYR A 63 -6.59 -0.88 13.25
N ILE A 64 -5.68 -0.50 12.35
CA ILE A 64 -5.72 0.79 11.63
C ILE A 64 -7.05 1.02 10.92
N SER A 65 -7.65 -0.06 10.38
CA SER A 65 -8.94 -0.01 9.72
C SER A 65 -9.78 -1.23 10.07
N ARG A 66 -11.09 -1.13 9.81
CA ARG A 66 -12.05 -2.24 10.00
C ARG A 66 -11.66 -3.49 9.21
N GLY A 67 -10.88 -3.36 8.13
CA GLY A 67 -10.38 -4.51 7.38
C GLY A 67 -9.67 -5.52 8.30
N GLY A 68 -8.91 -5.06 9.30
CA GLY A 68 -8.22 -5.96 10.21
C GLY A 68 -9.17 -6.88 10.99
N LEU A 69 -10.34 -6.39 11.42
CA LEU A 69 -11.35 -7.21 12.10
C LEU A 69 -11.95 -8.28 11.17
N LYS A 70 -12.11 -7.96 9.88
CA LYS A 70 -12.58 -8.91 8.87
C LYS A 70 -11.58 -10.06 8.72
N LEU A 71 -10.30 -9.72 8.50
CA LEU A 71 -9.26 -10.71 8.30
C LEU A 71 -9.02 -11.55 9.55
N GLU A 72 -9.02 -10.95 10.75
CA GLU A 72 -8.91 -11.68 12.01
C GLU A 72 -10.00 -12.74 12.14
N GLY A 73 -11.27 -12.34 11.93
CA GLY A 73 -12.39 -13.28 11.99
C GLY A 73 -12.26 -14.40 10.96
N ALA A 74 -11.81 -14.08 9.75
CA ALA A 74 -11.60 -15.05 8.69
C ALA A 74 -10.46 -16.03 8.98
N LEU A 75 -9.32 -15.55 9.53
CA LEU A 75 -8.21 -16.40 9.95
C LEU A 75 -8.65 -17.38 11.04
N ALA A 76 -9.42 -16.89 12.03
CA ALA A 76 -9.97 -17.72 13.10
C ALA A 76 -10.96 -18.77 12.57
N ALA A 77 -11.90 -18.38 11.70
CA ALA A 77 -12.87 -19.28 11.10
C ALA A 77 -12.21 -20.35 10.20
N ALA A 78 -11.14 -19.97 9.50
CA ALA A 78 -10.37 -20.87 8.65
C ALA A 78 -9.36 -21.74 9.41
N GLY A 79 -9.10 -21.46 10.69
CA GLY A 79 -8.09 -22.14 11.50
C GLY A 79 -6.65 -21.90 11.00
N LEU A 80 -6.39 -20.78 10.33
CA LEU A 80 -5.10 -20.47 9.73
C LEU A 80 -4.18 -19.72 10.71
N GLN A 81 -2.90 -20.02 10.65
CA GLN A 81 -1.85 -19.32 11.39
C GLN A 81 -0.88 -18.70 10.40
N VAL A 82 -0.56 -17.42 10.61
CA VAL A 82 0.36 -16.66 9.73
C VAL A 82 1.68 -16.32 10.42
N SER A 83 1.90 -16.82 11.65
CA SER A 83 3.13 -16.54 12.39
C SER A 83 4.35 -17.07 11.64
N GLY A 84 5.34 -16.20 11.43
CA GLY A 84 6.57 -16.51 10.72
C GLY A 84 6.44 -16.57 9.19
N LEU A 85 5.24 -16.33 8.62
CA LEU A 85 5.00 -16.43 7.19
C LEU A 85 5.32 -15.14 6.44
N ARG A 86 5.66 -15.28 5.15
CA ARG A 86 5.67 -14.17 4.18
C ARG A 86 4.29 -14.06 3.54
N CYS A 87 3.68 -12.89 3.67
CA CYS A 87 2.31 -12.66 3.22
C CYS A 87 2.24 -11.65 2.07
N LEU A 88 1.31 -11.88 1.15
CA LEU A 88 0.88 -10.90 0.15
C LEU A 88 -0.49 -10.33 0.54
N ASP A 89 -0.60 -9.00 0.61
CA ASP A 89 -1.83 -8.26 0.88
C ASP A 89 -2.26 -7.44 -0.35
N VAL A 90 -3.30 -7.89 -1.06
CA VAL A 90 -3.76 -7.27 -2.32
C VAL A 90 -4.89 -6.28 -2.04
N GLY A 91 -4.70 -5.02 -2.41
CA GLY A 91 -5.58 -3.92 -2.02
C GLY A 91 -5.24 -3.41 -0.62
N GLN A 92 -3.95 -3.19 -0.36
CA GLN A 92 -3.44 -2.84 0.97
C GLN A 92 -4.13 -1.61 1.58
N SER A 93 -4.44 -0.60 0.74
CA SER A 93 -5.08 0.66 1.12
C SER A 93 -4.44 1.25 2.39
N THR A 94 -5.25 1.58 3.41
CA THR A 94 -4.76 2.08 4.72
C THR A 94 -3.98 1.04 5.54
N GLY A 95 -4.03 -0.24 5.16
CA GLY A 95 -3.24 -1.33 5.75
C GLY A 95 -3.92 -2.13 6.87
N GLY A 96 -5.26 -2.19 6.89
CA GLY A 96 -5.98 -2.96 7.92
C GLY A 96 -5.66 -4.46 7.94
N PHE A 97 -5.59 -5.08 6.76
CA PHE A 97 -5.22 -6.49 6.62
C PHE A 97 -3.74 -6.71 6.98
N THR A 98 -2.84 -5.89 6.42
CA THR A 98 -1.42 -5.85 6.82
C THR A 98 -1.23 -5.76 8.34
N ASP A 99 -1.90 -4.83 9.03
CA ASP A 99 -1.81 -4.68 10.49
C ASP A 99 -2.29 -5.95 11.22
N CYS A 100 -3.37 -6.58 10.75
CA CYS A 100 -3.83 -7.86 11.27
C CYS A 100 -2.78 -8.96 11.11
N LEU A 101 -2.15 -9.08 9.94
CA LEU A 101 -1.11 -10.07 9.69
C LEU A 101 0.12 -9.86 10.59
N LEU A 102 0.58 -8.61 10.73
CA LEU A 102 1.72 -8.29 11.59
C LEU A 102 1.44 -8.58 13.06
N GLN A 103 0.24 -8.25 13.55
CA GLN A 103 -0.18 -8.56 14.93
C GLN A 103 -0.35 -10.07 15.15
N ALA A 104 -0.74 -10.82 14.11
CA ALA A 104 -0.78 -12.28 14.11
C ALA A 104 0.60 -12.94 13.93
N GLY A 105 1.67 -12.14 13.82
CA GLY A 105 3.05 -12.60 13.84
C GLY A 105 3.66 -12.92 12.47
N ALA A 106 3.07 -12.42 11.36
CA ALA A 106 3.69 -12.53 10.05
C ALA A 106 5.14 -12.00 10.06
N ALA A 107 6.04 -12.72 9.40
CA ALA A 107 7.44 -12.33 9.29
C ALA A 107 7.63 -11.15 8.33
N GLN A 108 6.82 -11.11 7.27
CA GLN A 108 6.83 -10.04 6.28
C GLN A 108 5.45 -9.91 5.63
N VAL A 109 5.08 -8.68 5.26
CA VAL A 109 3.92 -8.40 4.42
C VAL A 109 4.34 -7.52 3.26
N ILE A 110 4.21 -8.03 2.03
CA ILE A 110 4.28 -7.21 0.82
C ILE A 110 2.85 -6.85 0.46
N GLY A 111 2.53 -5.56 0.47
CA GLY A 111 1.22 -5.05 0.13
C GLY A 111 1.21 -4.40 -1.24
N VAL A 112 0.14 -4.60 -1.99
CA VAL A 112 -0.04 -4.03 -3.33
C VAL A 112 -1.30 -3.16 -3.34
N ASP A 113 -1.21 -1.95 -3.89
CA ASP A 113 -2.35 -1.08 -4.09
C ASP A 113 -2.26 -0.32 -5.42
N VAL A 114 -3.42 0.05 -5.98
CA VAL A 114 -3.52 0.86 -7.20
C VAL A 114 -3.44 2.36 -6.91
N GLY A 115 -3.77 2.78 -5.69
CA GLY A 115 -3.68 4.16 -5.26
C GLY A 115 -2.29 4.51 -4.75
N HIS A 116 -2.17 5.76 -4.29
CA HIS A 116 -0.94 6.34 -3.76
C HIS A 116 -1.19 6.98 -2.39
N ASP A 117 -0.16 7.00 -1.56
CA ASP A 117 -0.10 7.64 -0.25
C ASP A 117 -1.25 7.25 0.71
N GLN A 118 -1.71 6.00 0.63
CA GLN A 118 -2.79 5.51 1.49
C GLN A 118 -2.29 4.79 2.73
N LEU A 119 -1.12 4.13 2.64
CA LEU A 119 -0.63 3.30 3.72
C LEU A 119 -0.35 4.13 4.97
N HIS A 120 -0.83 3.66 6.12
CA HIS A 120 -0.66 4.37 7.37
C HIS A 120 0.82 4.45 7.79
N GLU A 121 1.26 5.60 8.34
CA GLU A 121 2.66 5.90 8.66
C GLU A 121 3.35 4.81 9.51
N ARG A 122 2.64 4.30 10.52
CA ARG A 122 3.12 3.18 11.35
C ARG A 122 3.52 1.94 10.53
N LEU A 123 2.78 1.63 9.46
CA LEU A 123 3.07 0.50 8.58
C LEU A 123 4.15 0.86 7.57
N LYS A 124 4.16 2.10 7.04
CA LYS A 124 5.26 2.60 6.20
C LYS A 124 6.62 2.51 6.90
N SER A 125 6.64 2.69 8.22
CA SER A 125 7.83 2.61 9.06
C SER A 125 8.14 1.21 9.61
N ASP A 126 7.28 0.19 9.42
CA ASP A 126 7.54 -1.15 9.93
C ASP A 126 8.49 -1.90 8.96
N PRO A 127 9.66 -2.38 9.41
CA PRO A 127 10.65 -3.02 8.53
C PRO A 127 10.17 -4.35 7.92
N ARG A 128 9.07 -4.91 8.42
CA ARG A 128 8.44 -6.12 7.88
C ARG A 128 7.49 -5.83 6.73
N VAL A 129 7.22 -4.56 6.41
CA VAL A 129 6.24 -4.15 5.40
C VAL A 129 6.94 -3.56 4.18
N VAL A 130 6.53 -4.01 2.99
CA VAL A 130 6.85 -3.37 1.72
C VAL A 130 5.56 -2.95 1.06
N GLY A 131 5.33 -1.63 0.92
CA GLY A 131 4.15 -1.08 0.24
C GLY A 131 4.44 -0.80 -1.23
N VAL A 132 3.79 -1.53 -2.13
CA VAL A 132 3.89 -1.36 -3.58
C VAL A 132 2.65 -0.64 -4.08
N GLU A 133 2.77 0.66 -4.28
CA GLU A 133 1.70 1.55 -4.74
C GLU A 133 1.69 1.71 -6.27
N GLY A 134 0.54 2.09 -6.84
CA GLY A 134 0.35 2.23 -8.29
C GLY A 134 0.33 0.93 -9.10
N LEU A 135 0.36 -0.24 -8.46
CA LEU A 135 0.39 -1.54 -9.14
C LEU A 135 -1.00 -2.17 -9.21
N ASN A 136 -1.47 -2.43 -10.44
CA ASN A 136 -2.77 -3.04 -10.67
C ASN A 136 -2.71 -4.57 -10.62
N ALA A 137 -3.32 -5.16 -9.59
CA ALA A 137 -3.38 -6.61 -9.38
C ALA A 137 -3.93 -7.42 -10.57
N ARG A 138 -4.78 -6.83 -11.42
CA ARG A 138 -5.31 -7.50 -12.64
C ARG A 138 -4.23 -7.77 -13.69
N ALA A 139 -3.20 -6.93 -13.73
CA ALA A 139 -2.11 -7.00 -14.70
C ALA A 139 -0.75 -7.25 -14.02
N MET A 140 -0.76 -7.64 -12.75
CA MET A 140 0.44 -7.89 -11.97
C MET A 140 1.10 -9.20 -12.40
N THR A 141 2.43 -9.16 -12.56
CA THR A 141 3.28 -10.33 -12.79
C THR A 141 4.32 -10.41 -11.68
N ALA A 142 5.07 -11.51 -11.62
CA ALA A 142 6.17 -11.66 -10.68
C ALA A 142 7.22 -10.55 -10.89
N GLU A 143 7.53 -10.24 -12.15
CA GLU A 143 8.51 -9.22 -12.53
C GLU A 143 8.03 -7.82 -12.16
N SER A 144 6.76 -7.49 -12.42
CA SER A 144 6.25 -6.15 -12.07
C SER A 144 6.11 -5.96 -10.56
N LEU A 145 5.82 -7.02 -9.80
CA LEU A 145 5.83 -6.96 -8.34
C LEU A 145 7.25 -6.76 -7.78
N VAL A 146 8.24 -7.50 -8.31
CA VAL A 146 9.65 -7.33 -7.93
C VAL A 146 10.12 -5.90 -8.23
N GLN A 147 9.81 -5.38 -9.42
CA GLN A 147 10.14 -4.01 -9.79
C GLN A 147 9.47 -3.00 -8.85
N GLY A 148 8.19 -3.19 -8.54
CA GLY A 148 7.47 -2.32 -7.60
C GLY A 148 8.06 -2.36 -6.18
N CYS A 149 8.57 -3.51 -5.75
CA CYS A 149 9.30 -3.61 -4.48
C CYS A 149 10.63 -2.84 -4.53
N GLU A 150 11.40 -2.98 -5.62
CA GLU A 150 12.64 -2.21 -5.78
C GLU A 150 12.37 -0.71 -5.80
N ASP A 151 11.30 -0.27 -6.46
CA ASP A 151 10.92 1.14 -6.50
C ASP A 151 10.54 1.67 -5.10
N ALA A 152 9.86 0.86 -4.28
CA ALA A 152 9.48 1.23 -2.92
C ALA A 152 10.69 1.29 -1.96
N LEU A 153 11.63 0.35 -2.11
CA LEU A 153 12.80 0.21 -1.25
C LEU A 153 13.97 1.10 -1.65
N SER A 154 13.95 1.65 -2.87
CA SER A 154 15.07 2.47 -3.38
C SER A 154 14.80 3.97 -3.32
N GLU A 155 15.88 4.73 -3.28
CA GLU A 155 15.89 6.15 -3.58
C GLU A 155 16.50 6.40 -4.96
N VAL A 156 16.09 7.50 -5.58
CA VAL A 156 16.66 7.96 -6.85
C VAL A 156 17.98 8.65 -6.53
N ILE A 157 19.06 8.19 -7.16
CA ILE A 157 20.33 8.90 -7.14
C ILE A 157 20.24 9.97 -8.23
N GLU A 158 20.16 11.23 -7.82
CA GLU A 158 20.41 12.32 -8.76
C GLU A 158 21.91 12.38 -9.03
N GLU A 159 22.33 12.18 -10.29
CA GLU A 159 23.69 12.51 -10.71
C GLU A 159 23.94 13.97 -10.32
N GLN A 160 24.89 14.21 -9.42
CA GLN A 160 25.44 15.56 -9.27
C GLN A 160 26.03 15.94 -10.63
N GLU A 161 25.63 17.10 -11.17
CA GLU A 161 26.29 17.64 -12.35
C GLU A 161 27.78 17.78 -12.02
N ASP A 162 28.59 16.90 -12.62
CA ASP A 162 30.04 17.02 -12.56
C ASP A 162 30.42 18.29 -13.31
N ASN A 163 30.53 19.39 -12.57
CA ASN A 163 30.96 20.68 -13.09
C ASN A 163 32.49 20.78 -13.15
N ASP A 164 33.23 19.79 -12.63
CA ASP A 164 34.69 19.78 -12.62
C ASP A 164 35.29 19.24 -13.93
N THR A 165 34.51 18.47 -14.71
CA THR A 165 34.91 17.97 -16.05
C THR A 165 34.46 18.86 -17.21
N GLN A 166 34.06 20.11 -16.95
CA GLN A 166 33.74 21.04 -18.03
C GLN A 166 34.97 21.30 -18.90
N PRO A 167 34.91 21.08 -20.23
CA PRO A 167 36.02 21.38 -21.11
C PRO A 167 36.36 22.88 -21.03
N GLN A 168 37.63 23.20 -20.79
CA GLN A 168 38.08 24.59 -20.76
C GLN A 168 37.85 25.21 -22.14
N ALA A 169 37.19 26.37 -22.16
CA ALA A 169 36.81 27.01 -23.42
C ALA A 169 38.06 27.31 -24.27
N PRO A 170 38.00 27.10 -25.60
CA PRO A 170 39.12 27.44 -26.45
C PRO A 170 39.28 28.96 -26.40
N TYR A 171 40.51 29.44 -26.53
CA TYR A 171 40.83 30.87 -26.46
C TYR A 171 40.70 31.50 -25.06
N ALA A 172 41.05 30.77 -23.99
CA ALA A 172 41.12 31.35 -22.64
C ALA A 172 41.96 32.65 -22.60
N TRP A 173 43.02 32.72 -23.42
CA TRP A 173 43.87 33.89 -23.65
C TRP A 173 43.12 35.16 -24.10
N MET A 174 41.98 35.05 -24.80
CA MET A 174 41.20 36.23 -25.21
C MET A 174 40.56 36.96 -24.02
N ARG A 175 40.38 36.31 -22.85
CA ARG A 175 39.84 36.97 -21.64
C ARG A 175 40.84 37.86 -20.92
N ASN A 176 42.15 37.64 -21.13
CA ASN A 176 43.24 38.44 -20.55
C ASN A 176 43.78 39.51 -21.52
N GLY A 177 42.91 40.08 -22.35
CA GLY A 177 43.27 41.20 -23.23
C GLY A 177 43.89 40.80 -24.58
N GLY A 178 43.85 39.51 -24.94
CA GLY A 178 44.12 39.06 -26.32
C GLY A 178 45.58 39.11 -26.76
N MET A 179 46.55 39.18 -25.84
CA MET A 179 47.96 39.02 -26.16
C MET A 179 48.34 37.55 -26.07
N VAL A 180 48.78 36.97 -27.19
CA VAL A 180 49.47 35.68 -27.25
C VAL A 180 50.95 36.01 -27.19
N ASP A 181 51.63 35.67 -26.10
CA ASP A 181 53.10 35.70 -26.06
C ASP A 181 53.68 34.39 -26.61
N GLU A 182 54.99 34.35 -26.85
CA GLU A 182 55.69 33.16 -27.37
C GLU A 182 55.71 31.98 -26.38
N ASP A 183 55.19 32.17 -25.16
CA ASP A 183 55.16 31.20 -24.07
C ASP A 183 53.75 30.59 -23.84
N TYR A 184 52.75 30.91 -24.67
CA TYR A 184 51.39 30.37 -24.55
C TYR A 184 51.34 28.89 -25.01
N ASP A 185 51.08 28.00 -24.05
CA ASP A 185 50.88 26.56 -24.25
C ASP A 185 49.38 26.24 -24.30
N ASP A 186 48.87 25.96 -25.50
CA ASP A 186 47.47 25.61 -25.77
C ASP A 186 47.20 24.10 -25.69
N SER A 187 48.17 23.30 -25.23
CA SER A 187 48.04 21.84 -25.18
C SER A 187 46.96 21.34 -24.23
N GLU A 188 46.52 22.17 -23.28
CA GLU A 188 45.42 21.89 -22.35
C GLU A 188 44.06 22.48 -22.80
N ASP A 189 44.01 23.29 -23.87
CA ASP A 189 42.76 23.86 -24.38
C ASP A 189 41.89 22.77 -25.02
N ALA A 190 40.59 22.74 -24.68
CA ALA A 190 39.67 21.80 -25.30
C ALA A 190 39.38 22.20 -26.75
N LYS A 191 39.30 21.22 -27.65
CA LYS A 191 38.96 21.49 -29.05
C LYS A 191 37.48 21.89 -29.15
N GLU A 192 37.15 22.76 -30.10
CA GLU A 192 35.76 23.18 -30.35
C GLU A 192 34.81 21.99 -30.53
N GLN A 193 35.28 20.95 -31.23
CA GLN A 193 34.51 19.71 -31.43
C GLN A 193 34.20 18.99 -30.11
N ASP A 194 35.14 18.95 -29.17
CA ASP A 194 34.95 18.28 -27.87
C ASP A 194 33.91 19.02 -27.03
N ILE A 195 33.88 20.36 -27.12
CA ILE A 195 32.91 21.21 -26.44
C ILE A 195 31.51 21.08 -27.05
N GLU A 196 31.42 21.02 -28.39
CA GLU A 196 30.15 20.77 -29.07
C GLU A 196 29.59 19.39 -28.72
N SER A 197 30.43 18.35 -28.70
CA SER A 197 30.05 17.02 -28.25
C SER A 197 29.56 17.02 -26.79
N PHE A 198 30.28 17.68 -25.87
CA PHE A 198 29.87 17.80 -24.46
C PHE A 198 28.53 18.52 -24.29
N LYS A 199 28.31 19.64 -25.01
CA LYS A 199 27.03 20.37 -24.99
C LYS A 199 25.89 19.55 -25.57
N ALA A 200 26.14 18.81 -26.66
CA ALA A 200 25.15 17.95 -27.28
C ALA A 200 24.74 16.79 -26.35
N GLU A 201 25.69 16.19 -25.64
CA GLU A 201 25.43 15.15 -24.65
C GLU A 201 24.59 15.66 -23.48
N ARG A 202 24.93 16.84 -22.92
CA ARG A 202 24.12 17.51 -21.88
C ARG A 202 22.70 17.80 -22.35
N ALA A 203 22.55 18.41 -23.53
CA ALA A 203 21.23 18.70 -24.09
C ALA A 203 20.40 17.43 -24.34
N ALA A 204 21.05 16.32 -24.70
CA ALA A 204 20.40 15.02 -24.84
C ALA A 204 19.98 14.44 -23.48
N LYS A 205 20.82 14.51 -22.44
CA LYS A 205 20.48 14.11 -21.06
C LYS A 205 19.32 14.96 -20.50
N ASP A 206 19.37 16.28 -20.67
CA ASP A 206 18.32 17.20 -20.22
C ASP A 206 16.99 16.93 -20.91
N LYS A 207 17.04 16.69 -22.23
CA LYS A 207 15.86 16.29 -23.00
C LYS A 207 15.31 14.94 -22.53
N ALA A 208 16.18 13.95 -22.31
CA ALA A 208 15.77 12.66 -21.79
C ALA A 208 15.13 12.77 -20.39
N ARG A 209 15.66 13.65 -19.52
CA ARG A 209 15.08 13.92 -18.19
C ARG A 209 13.73 14.62 -18.30
N ALA A 210 13.59 15.60 -19.19
CA ALA A 210 12.33 16.29 -19.45
C ALA A 210 11.25 15.36 -20.05
N ASP A 211 11.66 14.44 -20.91
CA ASP A 211 10.79 13.44 -21.54
C ASP A 211 10.55 12.22 -20.62
N GLY A 212 11.18 12.16 -19.43
CA GLY A 212 11.06 11.04 -18.48
C GLY A 212 11.70 9.73 -18.96
N THR A 213 12.59 9.80 -19.96
CA THR A 213 13.28 8.65 -20.58
C THR A 213 14.73 8.50 -20.13
N ALA A 214 15.22 9.41 -19.29
CA ALA A 214 16.56 9.29 -18.71
C ALA A 214 16.66 8.03 -17.85
N PRO A 215 17.77 7.27 -17.93
CA PRO A 215 18.04 6.17 -17.02
C PRO A 215 18.09 6.72 -15.59
N VAL A 216 17.20 6.24 -14.72
CA VAL A 216 17.20 6.61 -13.31
C VAL A 216 18.03 5.58 -12.57
N GLU A 217 19.23 5.97 -12.12
CA GLU A 217 19.99 5.12 -11.21
C GLU A 217 19.29 5.10 -9.85
N ARG A 218 18.98 3.90 -9.36
CA ARG A 218 18.32 3.67 -8.09
C ARG A 218 19.23 2.85 -7.18
N ARG A 219 19.21 3.18 -5.89
CA ARG A 219 19.88 2.39 -4.87
C ARG A 219 18.94 2.15 -3.71
N ARG A 220 18.94 0.93 -3.19
CA ARG A 220 18.19 0.57 -1.98
C ARG A 220 18.57 1.51 -0.84
N LYS A 221 17.56 1.96 -0.09
CA LYS A 221 17.75 2.80 1.08
C LYS A 221 18.54 2.04 2.15
N PRO A 222 19.31 2.74 3.00
CA PRO A 222 19.99 2.11 4.12
C PRO A 222 19.01 1.32 5.01
N GLY A 223 19.33 0.06 5.28
CA GLY A 223 18.50 -0.84 6.09
C GLY A 223 17.48 -1.66 5.29
N THR A 224 17.39 -1.50 3.96
CA THR A 224 16.51 -2.28 3.09
C THR A 224 17.25 -3.24 2.17
N GLU A 225 18.57 -3.36 2.29
CA GLU A 225 19.44 -4.12 1.39
C GLU A 225 19.07 -5.60 1.37
N ASP A 226 18.81 -6.17 2.54
CA ASP A 226 18.54 -7.61 2.72
C ASP A 226 17.04 -7.95 2.72
N ILE A 227 16.17 -6.98 2.41
CA ILE A 227 14.72 -7.26 2.34
C ILE A 227 14.44 -8.23 1.18
N ASP A 228 13.86 -9.37 1.52
CA ASP A 228 13.47 -10.42 0.57
C ASP A 228 12.25 -9.97 -0.23
N ILE A 229 12.45 -9.79 -1.54
CA ILE A 229 11.41 -9.42 -2.50
C ILE A 229 11.06 -10.56 -3.46
N THR A 230 11.49 -11.80 -3.15
CA THR A 230 11.17 -12.97 -3.96
C THR A 230 9.64 -13.06 -4.08
N PRO A 231 9.08 -13.15 -5.30
CA PRO A 231 7.63 -13.05 -5.55
C PRO A 231 6.93 -14.39 -5.31
N VAL A 232 7.21 -15.02 -4.16
CA VAL A 232 6.63 -16.29 -3.72
C VAL A 232 6.23 -16.16 -2.24
N PHE A 233 4.96 -16.39 -1.95
CA PHE A 233 4.38 -16.11 -0.63
C PHE A 233 3.78 -17.38 -0.01
N ASP A 234 3.90 -17.46 1.31
CA ASP A 234 3.35 -18.57 2.11
C ASP A 234 1.86 -18.37 2.41
N PHE A 235 1.37 -17.13 2.34
CA PHE A 235 -0.03 -16.78 2.55
C PHE A 235 -0.43 -15.59 1.65
N VAL A 236 -1.61 -15.67 1.03
CA VAL A 236 -2.13 -14.59 0.18
C VAL A 236 -3.52 -14.15 0.67
N THR A 237 -3.73 -12.85 0.80
CA THR A 237 -5.03 -12.26 1.14
C THR A 237 -5.26 -10.98 0.35
N GLY A 238 -6.46 -10.42 0.47
CA GLY A 238 -6.78 -9.14 -0.13
C GLY A 238 -8.21 -8.68 0.11
N ASP A 239 -8.36 -7.36 0.12
CA ASP A 239 -9.60 -6.60 0.28
C ASP A 239 -9.72 -5.59 -0.87
N VAL A 240 -10.07 -6.08 -2.06
CA VAL A 240 -10.18 -5.24 -3.26
C VAL A 240 -11.59 -4.69 -3.45
N SER A 241 -11.70 -3.58 -4.18
CA SER A 241 -12.99 -2.94 -4.49
C SER A 241 -13.08 -2.61 -5.98
N PHE A 242 -14.31 -2.54 -6.51
CA PHE A 242 -14.60 -2.19 -7.91
C PHE A 242 -14.01 -3.15 -8.96
N ILE A 243 -13.67 -4.36 -8.54
CA ILE A 243 -13.15 -5.41 -9.41
C ILE A 243 -13.62 -6.78 -8.89
N SER A 244 -13.96 -7.68 -9.81
CA SER A 244 -14.25 -9.07 -9.47
C SER A 244 -12.95 -9.82 -9.18
N LEU A 245 -12.96 -10.68 -8.16
CA LEU A 245 -11.85 -11.57 -7.85
C LEU A 245 -11.50 -12.48 -9.03
N THR A 246 -12.46 -12.80 -9.89
CA THR A 246 -12.22 -13.62 -11.09
C THR A 246 -11.17 -13.04 -12.04
N LEU A 247 -10.94 -11.72 -11.98
CA LEU A 247 -9.93 -11.03 -12.79
C LEU A 247 -8.55 -10.95 -12.11
N ILE A 248 -8.48 -11.23 -10.81
CA ILE A 248 -7.26 -11.10 -10.01
C ILE A 248 -6.68 -12.46 -9.66
N LEU A 249 -7.53 -13.43 -9.30
CA LEU A 249 -7.10 -14.79 -8.92
C LEU A 249 -6.08 -15.41 -9.90
N PRO A 250 -6.23 -15.30 -11.24
CA PRO A 250 -5.23 -15.84 -12.17
C PRO A 250 -3.81 -15.26 -11.99
N GLN A 251 -3.69 -14.00 -11.56
CA GLN A 251 -2.40 -13.33 -11.34
C GLN A 251 -1.78 -13.67 -9.98
N LEU A 252 -2.59 -14.11 -9.01
CA LEU A 252 -2.10 -14.46 -7.66
C LEU A 252 -1.54 -15.88 -7.58
N VAL A 253 -2.12 -16.84 -8.33
CA VAL A 253 -1.70 -18.25 -8.28
C VAL A 253 -0.20 -18.45 -8.58
N PRO A 254 0.42 -17.75 -9.56
CA PRO A 254 1.86 -17.84 -9.79
C PRO A 254 2.71 -17.40 -8.60
N LEU A 255 2.22 -16.46 -7.79
CA LEU A 255 2.91 -15.90 -6.63
C LEU A 255 2.75 -16.74 -5.35
N MET A 256 1.87 -17.74 -5.38
CA MET A 256 1.64 -18.63 -4.24
C MET A 256 2.70 -19.74 -4.18
N GLY A 257 3.34 -19.86 -3.02
CA GLY A 257 4.21 -20.98 -2.69
C GLY A 257 3.46 -22.32 -2.67
N PRO A 258 4.17 -23.46 -2.71
CA PRO A 258 3.55 -24.78 -2.64
C PRO A 258 2.70 -24.95 -1.38
N GLY A 259 1.42 -25.30 -1.54
CA GLY A 259 0.49 -25.49 -0.43
C GLY A 259 0.08 -24.20 0.30
N ALA A 260 0.49 -23.02 -0.18
CA ALA A 260 0.14 -21.74 0.42
C ALA A 260 -1.39 -21.55 0.45
N PRO A 261 -1.99 -21.23 1.61
CA PRO A 261 -3.38 -20.81 1.70
C PRO A 261 -3.59 -19.41 1.09
N LEU A 262 -4.74 -19.26 0.45
CA LEU A 262 -5.30 -18.00 -0.02
C LEU A 262 -6.62 -17.75 0.71
N LEU A 263 -6.77 -16.55 1.27
CA LEU A 263 -7.95 -16.13 2.01
C LEU A 263 -8.39 -14.73 1.53
N MET A 264 -9.30 -14.67 0.56
CA MET A 264 -9.68 -13.43 -0.11
C MET A 264 -11.08 -12.98 0.31
N LEU A 265 -11.25 -11.68 0.52
CA LEU A 265 -12.56 -11.09 0.78
C LEU A 265 -13.35 -10.99 -0.53
N VAL A 266 -14.53 -11.59 -0.55
CA VAL A 266 -15.52 -11.54 -1.61
C VAL A 266 -16.58 -10.52 -1.27
N LYS A 267 -16.78 -9.57 -2.18
CA LYS A 267 -17.76 -8.48 -2.05
C LYS A 267 -18.83 -8.62 -3.14
N PRO A 268 -20.01 -9.17 -2.83
CA PRO A 268 -21.05 -9.44 -3.82
C PRO A 268 -21.37 -8.27 -4.75
N GLN A 269 -21.32 -7.03 -4.27
CA GLN A 269 -21.58 -5.82 -5.05
C GLN A 269 -20.55 -5.53 -6.17
N PHE A 270 -19.35 -6.11 -6.11
CA PHE A 270 -18.34 -6.02 -7.18
C PHE A 270 -18.27 -7.28 -8.04
N GLU A 271 -19.03 -8.28 -7.63
CA GLU A 271 -19.15 -9.55 -8.30
C GLU A 271 -20.39 -9.56 -9.21
N LEU A 272 -21.49 -8.96 -8.79
CA LEU A 272 -22.75 -8.99 -9.52
C LEU A 272 -22.81 -7.96 -10.66
N GLN A 273 -23.76 -8.16 -11.57
CA GLN A 273 -24.02 -7.23 -12.66
C GLN A 273 -24.81 -6.00 -12.17
N PRO A 274 -24.73 -4.83 -12.84
CA PRO A 274 -25.43 -3.62 -12.41
C PRO A 274 -26.93 -3.79 -12.14
N GLY A 275 -27.63 -4.64 -12.92
CA GLY A 275 -29.06 -4.90 -12.74
C GLY A 275 -29.42 -5.73 -11.50
N GLN A 276 -28.44 -6.36 -10.87
CA GLN A 276 -28.59 -7.19 -9.66
C GLN A 276 -28.28 -6.39 -8.37
N ILE A 277 -27.84 -5.14 -8.49
CA ILE A 277 -27.39 -4.30 -7.38
C ILE A 277 -28.48 -3.26 -7.09
N GLY A 278 -28.92 -3.20 -5.83
CA GLY A 278 -29.95 -2.27 -5.40
C GLY A 278 -29.45 -0.82 -5.26
N LYS A 279 -30.38 0.09 -4.93
CA LYS A 279 -30.06 1.50 -4.66
C LYS A 279 -28.98 1.61 -3.57
N GLY A 280 -27.95 2.41 -3.83
CA GLY A 280 -26.83 2.62 -2.92
C GLY A 280 -25.70 1.58 -3.05
N GLY A 281 -25.73 0.72 -4.07
CA GLY A 281 -24.70 -0.31 -4.25
C GLY A 281 -24.90 -1.55 -3.36
N ILE A 282 -26.09 -1.71 -2.77
CA ILE A 282 -26.37 -2.75 -1.77
C ILE A 282 -27.02 -3.96 -2.44
N VAL A 283 -26.47 -5.15 -2.19
CA VAL A 283 -27.05 -6.42 -2.60
C VAL A 283 -28.10 -6.83 -1.57
N ARG A 284 -29.37 -6.86 -1.98
CA ARG A 284 -30.50 -7.11 -1.07
C ARG A 284 -31.10 -8.51 -1.18
N ASP A 285 -30.93 -9.14 -2.34
CA ASP A 285 -31.45 -10.48 -2.59
C ASP A 285 -30.42 -11.52 -2.13
N PRO A 286 -30.69 -12.29 -1.05
CA PRO A 286 -29.75 -13.28 -0.55
C PRO A 286 -29.52 -14.45 -1.50
N ALA A 287 -30.42 -14.70 -2.46
CA ALA A 287 -30.24 -15.78 -3.44
C ALA A 287 -29.00 -15.54 -4.33
N LEU A 288 -28.66 -14.27 -4.57
CA LEU A 288 -27.51 -13.87 -5.38
C LEU A 288 -26.17 -14.25 -4.75
N TYR A 289 -26.10 -14.44 -3.43
CA TYR A 289 -24.87 -14.85 -2.76
C TYR A 289 -24.41 -16.24 -3.19
N ALA A 290 -25.36 -17.16 -3.43
CA ALA A 290 -25.05 -18.50 -3.92
C ALA A 290 -24.50 -18.46 -5.35
N GLU A 291 -25.00 -17.56 -6.20
CA GLU A 291 -24.48 -17.36 -7.56
C GLU A 291 -23.04 -16.83 -7.54
N VAL A 292 -22.76 -15.86 -6.65
CA VAL A 292 -21.41 -15.32 -6.45
C VAL A 292 -20.45 -16.41 -5.98
N GLU A 293 -20.83 -17.17 -4.94
CA GLU A 293 -20.00 -18.27 -4.42
C GLU A 293 -19.70 -19.31 -5.51
N GLN A 294 -20.71 -19.75 -6.27
CA GLN A 294 -20.53 -20.73 -7.34
C GLN A 294 -19.54 -20.23 -8.40
N ARG A 295 -19.66 -18.95 -8.80
CA ARG A 295 -18.76 -18.38 -9.80
C ARG A 295 -17.32 -18.25 -9.29
N ILE A 296 -17.13 -17.82 -8.04
CA ILE A 296 -15.79 -17.76 -7.44
C ILE A 296 -15.18 -19.15 -7.33
N ARG A 297 -15.94 -20.16 -6.89
CA ARG A 297 -15.48 -21.56 -6.85
C ARG A 297 -15.10 -22.10 -8.22
N ALA A 298 -15.89 -21.78 -9.25
CA ALA A 298 -15.59 -22.17 -10.64
C ALA A 298 -14.27 -21.54 -11.11
N CYS A 299 -14.10 -20.22 -10.92
CA CYS A 299 -12.85 -19.53 -11.25
C CYS A 299 -11.65 -20.12 -10.50
N CYS A 300 -11.76 -20.32 -9.18
CA CYS A 300 -10.71 -20.98 -8.39
C CYS A 300 -10.30 -22.32 -9.03
N LYS A 301 -11.26 -23.17 -9.38
CA LYS A 301 -10.99 -24.46 -10.03
C LYS A 301 -10.26 -24.29 -11.37
N GLU A 302 -10.68 -23.34 -12.20
CA GLU A 302 -10.08 -23.06 -13.50
C GLU A 302 -8.62 -22.60 -13.38
N VAL A 303 -8.29 -21.82 -12.33
CA VAL A 303 -6.93 -21.34 -12.08
C VAL A 303 -6.08 -22.31 -11.24
N GLY A 304 -6.54 -23.53 -10.97
CA GLY A 304 -5.79 -24.54 -10.23
C GLY A 304 -5.80 -24.35 -8.71
N LEU A 305 -6.80 -23.66 -8.17
CA LEU A 305 -7.06 -23.56 -6.73
C LEU A 305 -8.16 -24.53 -6.30
N LYS A 306 -7.95 -25.17 -5.15
CA LYS A 306 -8.97 -25.96 -4.46
C LYS A 306 -9.59 -25.12 -3.35
N VAL A 307 -10.88 -24.80 -3.47
CA VAL A 307 -11.60 -24.12 -2.39
C VAL A 307 -11.83 -25.08 -1.23
N VAL A 308 -11.35 -24.71 -0.04
CA VAL A 308 -11.44 -25.50 1.20
C VAL A 308 -12.46 -24.91 2.18
N GLY A 309 -12.82 -23.63 2.06
CA GLY A 309 -13.79 -22.99 2.92
C GLY A 309 -14.45 -21.75 2.32
N TRP A 310 -15.65 -21.44 2.81
CA TRP A 310 -16.40 -20.22 2.53
C TRP A 310 -16.98 -19.71 3.84
N TYR A 311 -16.66 -18.48 4.22
CA TYR A 311 -16.96 -17.94 5.54
C TYR A 311 -17.66 -16.59 5.42
N ASP A 312 -18.54 -16.28 6.36
CA ASP A 312 -19.04 -14.91 6.53
C ASP A 312 -17.92 -14.00 7.03
N SER A 313 -17.85 -12.77 6.53
CA SER A 313 -17.06 -11.72 7.17
C SER A 313 -17.62 -11.42 8.56
N ALA A 314 -16.77 -11.28 9.57
CA ALA A 314 -17.17 -11.01 10.95
C ALA A 314 -17.93 -9.68 11.12
N ILE A 315 -17.74 -8.75 10.18
CA ILE A 315 -18.43 -7.47 10.11
C ILE A 315 -18.87 -7.18 8.67
N GLU A 316 -19.92 -6.38 8.53
CA GLU A 316 -20.41 -5.91 7.23
C GLU A 316 -19.48 -4.84 6.60
N GLY A 317 -19.64 -4.65 5.29
CA GLY A 317 -19.05 -3.56 4.52
C GLY A 317 -19.44 -2.18 5.09
N GLY A 318 -18.69 -1.13 4.72
CA GLY A 318 -19.01 0.24 5.19
C GLY A 318 -20.33 0.81 4.69
N ASP A 319 -20.81 0.23 3.60
CA ASP A 319 -22.08 0.48 2.93
C ASP A 319 -23.21 -0.43 3.43
N GLY A 320 -22.94 -1.35 4.36
CA GLY A 320 -23.89 -2.35 4.86
C GLY A 320 -24.03 -3.58 3.97
N ASN A 321 -23.14 -3.79 3.00
CA ASN A 321 -23.13 -5.05 2.25
C ASN A 321 -22.63 -6.19 3.14
N ARG A 322 -23.29 -7.35 3.05
CA ARG A 322 -22.75 -8.60 3.58
C ARG A 322 -21.62 -9.07 2.67
N GLU A 323 -20.49 -9.41 3.28
CA GLU A 323 -19.27 -9.83 2.59
C GLU A 323 -18.86 -11.21 3.09
N PHE A 324 -18.05 -11.92 2.30
CA PHE A 324 -17.64 -13.30 2.56
C PHE A 324 -16.14 -13.46 2.39
N PHE A 325 -15.56 -14.55 2.88
CA PHE A 325 -14.20 -14.96 2.57
C PHE A 325 -14.20 -16.29 1.83
N VAL A 326 -13.42 -16.36 0.76
CA VAL A 326 -13.07 -17.63 0.12
C VAL A 326 -11.70 -18.08 0.62
N HIS A 327 -11.64 -19.28 1.19
CA HIS A 327 -10.38 -19.95 1.53
C HIS A 327 -10.09 -21.03 0.49
N ALA A 328 -8.97 -20.92 -0.19
CA ALA A 328 -8.49 -21.89 -1.15
C ALA A 328 -7.00 -22.20 -0.97
N THR A 329 -6.56 -23.34 -1.48
CA THR A 329 -5.13 -23.71 -1.53
C THR A 329 -4.75 -24.02 -2.97
N LYS A 330 -3.49 -23.78 -3.33
CA LYS A 330 -2.93 -24.25 -4.61
C LYS A 330 -3.00 -25.78 -4.66
N ALA A 331 -3.66 -26.31 -5.69
CA ALA A 331 -3.93 -27.74 -5.85
C ALA A 331 -2.67 -28.55 -6.14
#